data_AF-A0AAV2R6R5-F1
#
_entry.id   AF-A0AAV2R6R5-F1
#
_cell.length_a   1.000
_cell.length_b   1.000
_cell.length_c   1.000
_cell.angle_alpha   90.00
_cell.angle_beta   90.00
_cell.angle_gamma   90.00
#
_symmetry.space_group_name_H-M   'P 1'
#
loop_
_entity.id
_entity.type
_entity.pdbx_description
1 polymer ?
#
loop_
_entity_poly.entity_id
_entity_poly.type
_entity_poly.pdbx_seq_one_letter_code
_entity_poly.pdbx_strand_id
1 'polypeptide(L)'
;MGLIASTMGQDVGTPCADEISAQCPAEDPDAPVYIPEPSDCRKFCECSGGDAYKHTCAPGLLFDAEALICQWPESMDCGNRPIGTDPPTEPPIVTTPMTTPMN
;
A
#
# COMPACT_ATOMS: atom_id res chain seq x y z
N MET A 1 -24.89 -9.63 -25.78
CA MET A 1 -23.48 -9.50 -25.33
C MET A 1 -23.51 -8.99 -23.91
N GLY A 2 -23.64 -9.90 -22.93
CA GLY A 2 -23.79 -9.56 -21.52
C GLY A 2 -22.43 -9.60 -20.83
N LEU A 3 -22.05 -8.49 -20.22
CA LEU A 3 -20.91 -8.42 -19.29
C LEU A 3 -21.42 -8.98 -17.97
N ILE A 4 -21.08 -10.22 -17.64
CA ILE A 4 -21.34 -10.75 -16.29
C ILE A 4 -20.25 -10.22 -15.35
N ALA A 5 -20.59 -9.12 -14.67
CA ALA A 5 -19.94 -8.74 -13.43
C ALA A 5 -20.37 -9.70 -12.30
N SER A 6 -19.45 -9.99 -11.37
CA SER A 6 -19.58 -10.83 -10.15
C SER A 6 -19.36 -12.32 -10.42
N THR A 7 -18.50 -13.08 -9.75
CA THR A 7 -18.06 -13.08 -8.34
C THR A 7 -16.75 -13.87 -8.23
N MET A 8 -15.68 -13.28 -7.69
CA MET A 8 -14.68 -14.07 -6.94
C MET A 8 -14.85 -13.72 -5.47
N GLY A 9 -15.09 -14.74 -4.65
CA GLY A 9 -15.26 -14.59 -3.21
C GLY A 9 -14.01 -13.97 -2.58
N GLN A 10 -14.20 -12.81 -1.97
CA GLN A 10 -13.88 -12.46 -0.59
C GLN A 10 -13.01 -13.42 0.25
N ASP A 11 -11.77 -13.70 -0.18
CA ASP A 11 -10.63 -14.02 0.71
C ASP A 11 -9.24 -13.82 0.08
N VAL A 12 -9.15 -13.58 -1.22
CA VAL A 12 -7.93 -13.11 -1.91
C VAL A 12 -7.88 -11.58 -1.82
N GLY A 13 -6.72 -11.00 -1.52
CA GLY A 13 -6.53 -9.57 -1.24
C GLY A 13 -7.22 -8.64 -2.25
N THR A 14 -7.63 -7.45 -1.79
CA THR A 14 -8.29 -6.47 -2.68
C THR A 14 -7.37 -6.17 -3.86
N PRO A 15 -7.78 -6.43 -5.12
CA PRO A 15 -6.92 -6.17 -6.26
C PRO A 15 -6.71 -4.66 -6.44
N CYS A 16 -5.54 -4.31 -6.99
CA CYS A 16 -5.29 -2.98 -7.50
C CYS A 16 -5.99 -2.77 -8.85
N ALA A 17 -5.92 -1.54 -9.38
CA ALA A 17 -6.47 -1.26 -10.70
C ALA A 17 -5.76 -2.12 -11.77
N ASP A 18 -6.48 -2.52 -12.81
CA ASP A 18 -5.94 -3.38 -13.89
C ASP A 18 -4.70 -2.77 -14.56
N GLU A 19 -4.61 -1.44 -14.63
CA GLU A 19 -3.44 -0.71 -15.14
C GLU A 19 -2.18 -0.87 -14.27
N ILE A 20 -2.36 -1.15 -12.97
CA ILE A 20 -1.28 -1.46 -12.05
C ILE A 20 -0.91 -2.94 -12.18
N SER A 21 -1.90 -3.85 -12.25
CA SER A 21 -1.65 -5.27 -12.53
C SER A 21 -0.89 -5.49 -13.84
N ALA A 22 -1.16 -4.68 -14.87
CA ALA A 22 -0.45 -4.73 -16.15
C ALA A 22 1.06 -4.43 -16.05
N GLN A 23 1.54 -3.86 -14.95
CA GLN A 23 2.96 -3.61 -14.70
C GLN A 23 3.64 -4.77 -13.94
N CYS A 24 2.86 -5.73 -13.44
CA CYS A 24 3.42 -6.91 -12.78
C CYS A 24 4.10 -7.86 -13.79
N PRO A 25 5.19 -8.51 -13.39
CA PRO A 25 5.75 -9.61 -14.17
C PRO A 25 4.75 -10.78 -14.20
N ALA A 26 4.70 -11.50 -15.33
CA ALA A 26 3.80 -12.65 -15.49
C ALA A 26 4.12 -13.82 -14.55
N GLU A 27 5.37 -13.90 -14.07
CA GLU A 27 5.84 -14.87 -13.08
C GLU A 27 6.49 -14.13 -11.92
N ASP A 28 6.37 -14.68 -10.72
CA ASP A 28 6.93 -14.09 -9.50
C ASP A 28 8.46 -14.21 -9.49
N PRO A 29 9.20 -13.09 -9.46
CA PRO A 29 10.66 -13.10 -9.37
C PRO A 29 11.13 -13.44 -7.95
N ASP A 30 12.44 -13.67 -7.77
CA ASP A 30 13.04 -13.98 -6.45
C ASP A 30 12.84 -12.86 -5.40
N ALA A 31 12.65 -11.62 -5.87
CA ALA A 31 12.41 -10.45 -5.02
C ALA A 31 10.98 -9.92 -5.23
N PRO A 32 10.28 -9.47 -4.18
CA PRO A 32 8.94 -8.93 -4.32
C PRO A 32 8.93 -7.67 -5.19
N VAL A 33 7.89 -7.52 -5.99
CA VAL A 33 7.66 -6.33 -6.81
C VAL A 33 6.54 -5.52 -6.19
N TYR A 34 6.86 -4.28 -5.84
CA TYR A 34 5.87 -3.32 -5.33
C TYR A 34 5.70 -2.16 -6.30
N ILE A 35 4.45 -1.75 -6.49
CA ILE A 35 4.09 -0.64 -7.36
C ILE A 35 3.35 0.43 -6.54
N PRO A 36 3.79 1.70 -6.55
CA PRO A 36 3.11 2.77 -5.82
C PRO A 36 1.72 3.03 -6.40
N GLU A 37 0.73 3.25 -5.52
CA GLU A 37 -0.60 3.63 -5.94
C GLU A 37 -0.65 5.15 -6.22
N PRO A 38 -1.14 5.59 -7.40
CA PRO A 38 -1.04 7.00 -7.80
C PRO A 38 -2.04 7.93 -7.09
N SER A 39 -3.14 7.38 -6.57
CA SER A 39 -4.23 8.12 -5.93
C SER A 39 -4.14 8.15 -4.39
N ASP A 40 -3.20 7.42 -3.79
CA ASP A 40 -2.92 7.47 -2.37
C ASP A 40 -1.48 7.06 -2.06
N CYS A 41 -0.70 8.00 -1.53
CA CYS A 41 0.68 7.80 -1.12
C CYS A 41 0.88 6.72 -0.06
N ARG A 42 -0.17 6.42 0.71
CA ARG A 42 -0.17 5.37 1.74
C ARG A 42 -0.34 3.99 1.13
N LYS A 43 -0.82 3.91 -0.10
CA LYS A 43 -1.19 2.66 -0.76
C LYS A 43 -0.11 2.27 -1.76
N PHE A 44 0.09 0.97 -1.84
CA PHE A 44 0.96 0.34 -2.81
C PHE A 44 0.38 -1.01 -3.17
N CYS A 45 0.90 -1.60 -4.24
CA CYS A 45 0.44 -2.88 -4.72
C CYS A 45 1.60 -3.86 -4.73
N GLU A 46 1.38 -5.07 -4.23
CA GLU A 46 2.33 -6.18 -4.31
C GLU A 46 1.92 -7.06 -5.49
N CYS A 47 2.86 -7.36 -6.38
CA CYS A 47 2.62 -8.28 -7.47
C CYS A 47 2.70 -9.73 -6.96
N SER A 48 1.72 -10.53 -7.35
CA SER A 48 1.78 -11.98 -7.23
C SER A 48 1.07 -12.64 -8.40
N GLY A 49 1.75 -13.54 -9.11
CA GLY A 49 1.20 -14.33 -10.21
C GLY A 49 0.71 -13.50 -11.41
N GLY A 50 1.28 -12.32 -11.65
CA GLY A 50 0.85 -11.40 -12.70
C GLY A 50 -0.28 -10.45 -12.32
N ASP A 51 -0.83 -10.56 -11.10
CA ASP A 51 -1.84 -9.66 -10.56
C ASP A 51 -1.25 -8.77 -9.47
N ALA A 52 -1.78 -7.54 -9.32
CA ALA A 52 -1.39 -6.61 -8.28
C ALA A 52 -2.42 -6.58 -7.14
N TYR A 53 -1.98 -6.79 -5.91
CA TYR A 53 -2.83 -6.78 -4.72
C TYR A 53 -2.55 -5.56 -3.86
N LYS A 54 -3.62 -4.92 -3.36
CA LYS A 54 -3.55 -3.65 -2.64
C LYS A 54 -3.10 -3.84 -1.20
N HIS A 55 -2.12 -3.05 -0.82
CA HIS A 55 -1.65 -2.87 0.54
C HIS A 55 -1.75 -1.40 0.95
N THR A 56 -1.88 -1.17 2.25
CA THR A 56 -1.91 0.17 2.83
C THR A 56 -0.93 0.20 3.98
N CYS A 57 -0.04 1.18 3.97
CA CYS A 57 0.86 1.44 5.08
C CYS A 57 0.09 1.72 6.37
N ALA A 58 0.72 1.42 7.51
CA ALA A 58 0.16 1.73 8.81
C ALA A 58 -0.23 3.23 8.90
N PRO A 59 -1.21 3.58 9.74
CA PRO A 59 -1.62 4.97 9.91
C PRO A 59 -0.42 5.90 10.18
N GLY A 60 -0.34 7.01 9.44
CA GLY A 60 0.75 7.98 9.56
C GLY A 60 2.03 7.65 8.77
N LEU A 61 2.13 6.46 8.16
CA LEU A 61 3.23 6.11 7.27
C LEU A 61 2.81 6.23 5.80
N LEU A 62 3.76 6.59 4.93
CA LEU A 62 3.56 6.56 3.47
C LEU A 62 4.52 5.56 2.83
N PHE A 63 4.18 5.10 1.63
CA PHE A 63 4.98 4.14 0.90
C PHE A 63 6.12 4.85 0.14
N ASP A 64 7.35 4.54 0.54
CA ASP A 64 8.58 4.91 -0.15
C ASP A 64 8.88 3.88 -1.24
N ALA A 65 8.72 4.30 -2.50
CA ALA A 65 8.93 3.43 -3.66
C ALA A 65 10.41 3.21 -4.01
N GLU A 66 11.33 4.02 -3.46
CA GLU A 66 12.77 3.83 -3.65
C GLU A 66 13.31 2.80 -2.64
N ALA A 67 12.88 2.91 -1.39
CA ALA A 67 13.29 1.99 -0.33
C ALA A 67 12.39 0.74 -0.22
N LEU A 68 11.25 0.71 -0.92
CA LEU A 68 10.25 -0.36 -0.90
C LEU A 68 9.70 -0.65 0.50
N ILE A 69 9.53 0.39 1.33
CA ILE A 69 9.05 0.30 2.71
C ILE A 69 8.02 1.39 3.04
N CYS A 70 7.24 1.15 4.08
CA CYS A 70 6.45 2.22 4.72
C CYS A 70 7.36 3.05 5.63
N GLN A 71 7.41 4.35 5.40
CA GLN A 71 8.30 5.28 6.09
C GLN A 71 7.52 6.48 6.66
N TRP A 72 8.13 7.24 7.57
CA TRP A 72 7.56 8.46 8.15
C TRP A 72 7.64 9.63 7.17
N PRO A 73 6.57 10.45 7.01
CA PRO A 73 6.47 11.50 5.99
C PRO A 73 7.55 12.58 6.08
N GLU A 74 8.28 12.67 7.20
CA GLU A 74 9.45 13.55 7.35
C GLU A 74 10.69 13.04 6.62
N SER A 75 10.74 11.75 6.27
CA SER A 75 11.91 11.05 5.73
C SER A 75 11.74 10.58 4.29
N MET A 76 10.59 10.82 3.63
CA MET A 76 10.41 10.51 2.21
C MET A 76 9.57 11.56 1.46
N ASP A 77 9.76 11.62 0.15
CA ASP A 77 8.97 12.45 -0.76
C ASP A 77 7.87 11.61 -1.42
N CYS A 78 6.64 12.07 -1.24
CA CYS A 78 5.46 11.46 -1.82
C CYS A 78 5.29 11.79 -3.32
N GLY A 79 6.06 12.77 -3.82
CA GLY A 79 5.90 13.34 -5.15
C GLY A 79 4.53 13.98 -5.30
N ASN A 80 3.83 13.66 -6.39
CA ASN A 80 2.51 14.21 -6.70
C ASN A 80 1.34 13.35 -6.18
N ARG A 81 1.62 12.24 -5.47
CA ARG A 81 0.56 11.36 -4.95
C ARG A 81 -0.13 12.05 -3.77
N PRO A 82 -1.46 12.15 -3.73
CA PRO A 82 -2.13 12.72 -2.57
C PRO A 82 -2.08 11.74 -1.40
N ILE A 83 -2.11 12.24 -0.16
CA ILE A 83 -2.27 11.40 1.03
C ILE A 83 -3.77 11.18 1.22
N GLY A 84 -4.24 9.95 1.06
CA GLY A 84 -5.64 9.62 1.27
C GLY A 84 -6.05 9.93 2.71
N THR A 85 -7.19 10.62 2.87
CA THR A 85 -7.74 11.01 4.17
C THR A 85 -8.51 9.87 4.84
N ASP A 86 -8.15 8.61 4.57
CA ASP A 86 -8.75 7.48 5.30
C ASP A 86 -8.62 7.80 6.80
N PRO A 87 -9.74 7.81 7.54
CA PRO A 87 -9.72 8.15 8.95
C PRO A 87 -8.67 7.27 9.62
N PRO A 88 -7.91 7.78 10.61
CA PRO A 88 -7.04 6.94 11.40
C PRO A 88 -7.90 5.81 11.95
N THR A 89 -7.80 4.60 11.38
CA THR A 89 -8.53 3.42 11.88
C THR A 89 -7.95 2.96 13.22
N GLU A 90 -6.84 3.56 13.64
CA GLU A 90 -6.33 3.47 15.00
C GLU A 90 -6.91 4.64 15.83
N PRO A 91 -7.38 4.41 17.08
CA PRO A 91 -7.58 5.50 18.04
C PRO A 91 -6.34 6.41 18.02
N PRO A 92 -6.48 7.73 18.26
CA PRO A 92 -5.33 8.62 18.27
C PRO A 92 -4.27 7.99 19.18
N ILE A 93 -3.17 7.55 18.59
CA ILE A 93 -1.98 7.16 19.33
C ILE A 93 -1.58 8.43 20.07
N VAL A 94 -2.01 8.51 21.33
CA VAL A 94 -1.52 9.49 22.27
C VAL A 94 -0.02 9.25 22.29
N THR A 95 0.71 10.17 21.68
CA THR A 95 2.16 10.35 21.83
C THR A 95 2.42 10.64 23.30
N THR A 96 2.27 9.62 24.14
CA THR A 96 3.07 9.56 25.35
C THR A 96 4.50 9.54 24.85
N PRO A 97 5.33 10.52 25.22
CA PRO A 97 6.75 10.43 24.91
C PRO A 97 7.21 9.09 25.50
N MET A 98 7.84 8.26 24.67
CA MET A 98 8.57 7.08 25.12
C MET A 98 9.78 7.53 25.96
N THR A 99 9.52 8.14 27.12
CA THR A 99 10.50 8.30 28.18
C THR A 99 10.59 6.94 28.86
N THR A 100 11.44 6.08 28.31
CA THR A 100 11.92 4.92 29.07
C THR A 100 12.75 5.47 30.23
N PRO A 101 12.36 5.33 31.51
CA PRO A 101 13.34 5.46 32.58
C PRO A 101 14.28 4.26 32.43
N MET A 102 15.50 4.51 31.96
CA MET A 102 16.60 3.57 32.20
C MET A 102 16.71 3.44 33.73
N ASN A 103 16.32 2.27 34.26
CA ASN A 103 16.63 1.84 35.61
C ASN A 103 17.75 0.81 35.56
#